data_AF-A0AB33ZVP3-F1
#
_entry.id   AF-A0AB33ZVP3-F1
#
_cell.length_a   1.000
_cell.length_b   1.000
_cell.length_c   1.000
_cell.angle_alpha   90.00
_cell.angle_beta   90.00
_cell.angle_gamma   90.00
#
_symmetry.space_group_name_H-M   'P 1'
#
loop_
_entity.id
_entity.type
_entity.pdbx_description
1 polymer ?
#
loop_
_entity_poly.entity_id
_entity_poly.type
_entity_poly.pdbx_seq_one_letter_code
_entity_poly.pdbx_strand_id
1 'polypeptide(L)'
;MRENMIFNPSIYQLRESSLKRMLAIINNQKNVTNNQILFFGDSIFEFCDVKRYFPNNKIINCGIAGATSDELLWIIDEAVIKYHPQKVFIHVGTNDLGNTTMHSPP
;
A
#
# COMPACT_ATOMS: atom_id res chain seq x y z
N MET A 1 14.13 5.28 4.45
CA MET A 1 15.01 4.85 3.35
C MET A 1 15.84 3.66 3.82
N ARG A 2 15.51 2.44 3.37
CA ARG A 2 16.43 1.32 3.52
C ARG A 2 17.61 1.59 2.58
N GLU A 3 18.78 1.92 3.12
CA GLU A 3 19.95 2.32 2.34
C GLU A 3 20.41 1.25 1.33
N ASN A 4 20.04 -0.01 1.56
CA ASN A 4 20.46 -1.16 0.74
C ASN A 4 19.35 -1.74 -0.15
N MET A 5 18.18 -1.09 -0.27
CA MET A 5 17.08 -1.60 -1.09
C MET A 5 17.27 -1.17 -2.55
N ILE A 6 17.57 -2.12 -3.44
CA ILE A 6 17.64 -1.87 -4.87
C ILE A 6 16.21 -1.77 -5.41
N PHE A 7 15.73 -0.55 -5.70
CA PHE A 7 14.44 -0.34 -6.35
C PHE A 7 14.55 -0.77 -7.83
N ASN A 8 13.89 -1.86 -8.23
CA ASN A 8 13.88 -2.34 -9.60
C ASN A 8 12.45 -2.22 -10.17
N PRO A 9 12.09 -1.06 -10.73
CA PRO A 9 10.74 -0.82 -11.24
C PRO A 9 10.43 -1.60 -12.52
N SER A 10 11.43 -2.21 -13.18
CA SER A 10 11.27 -2.89 -14.46
C SER A 10 10.60 -4.27 -14.36
N ILE A 11 10.42 -4.78 -13.14
CA ILE A 11 9.90 -6.13 -12.93
C ILE A 11 8.38 -6.21 -12.90
N TYR A 12 7.66 -5.09 -12.78
CA TYR A 12 6.19 -5.08 -12.69
C TYR A 12 5.53 -4.37 -13.87
N GLN A 13 4.47 -4.97 -14.41
CA GLN A 13 3.53 -4.38 -15.35
C GLN A 13 2.36 -3.73 -14.59
N LEU A 14 2.63 -2.59 -13.98
CA LEU A 14 1.60 -1.88 -13.21
C LEU A 14 0.53 -1.29 -14.13
N ARG A 15 -0.75 -1.53 -13.78
CA ARG A 15 -1.89 -0.91 -14.44
C ARG A 15 -1.98 0.57 -14.06
N GLU A 16 -2.58 1.38 -14.94
CA GLU A 16 -2.79 2.81 -14.70
C GLU A 16 -3.52 3.09 -13.37
N SER A 17 -4.53 2.28 -13.03
CA SER A 17 -5.25 2.38 -11.76
C SER A 17 -4.33 2.20 -10.55
N SER A 18 -3.46 1.19 -10.59
CA SER A 18 -2.50 0.90 -9.53
C SER A 18 -1.48 2.04 -9.41
N LEU A 19 -0.97 2.56 -10.52
CA LEU A 19 -0.07 3.71 -10.53
C LEU A 19 -0.71 4.96 -9.93
N LYS A 20 -1.95 5.28 -10.33
CA LYS A 20 -2.72 6.41 -9.76
C LYS A 20 -2.90 6.24 -8.25
N ARG A 21 -3.19 5.01 -7.80
CA ARG A 21 -3.36 4.70 -6.38
C ARG A 21 -2.06 4.87 -5.60
N MET A 22 -0.94 4.34 -6.10
CA MET A 22 0.39 4.49 -5.50
C MET A 22 0.80 5.97 -5.42
N LEU A 23 0.58 6.74 -6.48
CA LEU A 23 0.83 8.19 -6.48
C LEU A 23 -0.06 8.93 -5.47
N ALA A 24 -1.33 8.54 -5.33
CA ALA A 24 -2.22 9.13 -4.34
C ALA A 24 -1.74 8.85 -2.90
N ILE A 25 -1.23 7.63 -2.64
CA ILE A 25 -0.58 7.29 -1.37
C ILE A 25 0.64 8.20 -1.17
N ILE A 26 1.60 8.23 -2.08
CA ILE A 26 2.81 9.06 -1.94
C ILE A 26 2.47 10.53 -1.68
N ASN A 27 1.54 11.10 -2.45
CA ASN A 27 1.16 12.51 -2.29
C ASN A 27 0.49 12.81 -0.95
N ASN A 28 -0.24 11.85 -0.38
CA ASN A 28 -0.94 12.03 0.89
C ASN A 28 0.01 12.05 2.11
N GLN A 29 1.30 11.70 1.94
CA GLN A 29 2.33 11.87 2.98
C GLN A 29 2.42 13.31 3.49
N LYS A 30 2.10 14.30 2.65
CA LYS A 30 2.11 15.73 3.03
C LYS A 30 1.05 16.12 4.07
N ASN A 31 0.02 15.29 4.24
CA ASN A 31 -1.11 15.54 5.15
C ASN A 31 -0.99 14.74 6.46
N VAL A 32 0.17 14.12 6.69
CA VAL A 32 0.42 13.26 7.83
C VAL A 32 0.53 14.08 9.11
N THR A 33 -0.05 13.53 10.17
CA THR A 33 -0.01 14.08 11.53
C THR A 33 0.44 12.95 12.45
N ASN A 34 0.88 13.30 13.65
CA ASN A 34 1.29 12.29 14.64
C ASN A 34 0.13 11.34 15.01
N ASN A 35 0.48 10.15 15.52
CA ASN A 35 -0.41 9.14 16.08
C ASN A 35 -1.48 8.56 15.11
N GLN A 36 -1.13 8.40 13.84
CA GLN A 36 -2.03 7.82 12.85
C GLN A 36 -2.04 6.28 12.89
N ILE A 37 -3.21 5.71 12.63
CA ILE A 37 -3.37 4.29 12.32
C ILE A 37 -3.29 4.14 10.80
N LEU A 38 -2.57 3.15 10.32
CA LEU A 38 -2.39 2.90 8.89
C LEU A 38 -2.89 1.51 8.51
N PHE A 39 -3.74 1.45 7.49
CA PHE A 39 -4.19 0.20 6.85
C PHE A 39 -3.37 -0.02 5.59
N PHE A 40 -2.66 -1.14 5.51
CA PHE A 40 -1.77 -1.48 4.41
C PHE A 40 -2.12 -2.84 3.84
N GLY A 41 -2.40 -2.96 2.54
CA GLY A 41 -2.95 -4.21 2.04
C GLY A 41 -3.45 -4.20 0.62
N ASP A 42 -4.27 -5.19 0.32
CA ASP A 42 -4.88 -5.41 -0.98
C ASP A 42 -6.21 -4.64 -1.18
N SER A 43 -7.06 -5.13 -2.10
CA SER A 43 -8.36 -4.56 -2.44
C SER A 43 -9.32 -4.47 -1.25
N ILE A 44 -9.22 -5.37 -0.27
CA ILE A 44 -10.11 -5.35 0.91
C ILE A 44 -9.88 -4.06 1.71
N PHE A 45 -8.62 -3.62 1.83
CA PHE A 45 -8.33 -2.33 2.43
C PHE A 45 -8.58 -1.18 1.46
N GLU A 46 -8.21 -1.25 0.17
CA GLU A 46 -8.46 -0.13 -0.75
C GLU A 46 -9.93 0.32 -0.73
N PHE A 47 -10.86 -0.64 -0.75
CA PHE A 47 -12.28 -0.36 -0.80
C PHE A 47 -12.96 -0.28 0.57
N CYS A 48 -12.19 -0.36 1.67
CA CYS A 48 -12.73 -0.19 3.01
C CYS A 48 -13.16 1.27 3.24
N ASP A 49 -14.45 1.48 3.51
CA ASP A 49 -14.98 2.77 3.94
C ASP A 49 -14.61 3.04 5.41
N VAL A 50 -13.35 3.42 5.61
CA VAL A 50 -12.77 3.66 6.95
C VAL A 50 -13.52 4.75 7.72
N LYS A 51 -14.14 5.71 7.03
CA LYS A 51 -14.94 6.76 7.69
C LYS A 51 -16.24 6.21 8.27
N ARG A 52 -16.89 5.29 7.56
CA ARG A 52 -18.10 4.63 8.02
C ARG A 52 -17.83 3.66 9.17
N TYR A 53 -16.80 2.83 9.06
CA TYR A 53 -16.53 1.77 10.04
C TYR A 53 -15.72 2.24 11.25
N PHE A 54 -14.88 3.28 11.10
CA PHE A 54 -14.02 3.80 12.15
C PHE A 54 -14.12 5.33 12.25
N PRO A 55 -15.32 5.90 12.51
CA PRO A 55 -15.57 7.34 12.45
C PRO A 55 -14.73 8.16 13.46
N ASN A 56 -14.31 7.53 14.56
CA ASN A 56 -13.55 8.18 15.62
C ASN A 56 -12.03 7.98 15.49
N ASN A 57 -11.56 7.32 14.42
CA ASN A 57 -10.15 7.02 14.21
C ASN A 57 -9.65 7.72 12.95
N LYS A 58 -8.50 8.38 13.06
CA LYS A 58 -7.79 8.90 11.90
C LYS A 58 -6.99 7.76 11.25
N ILE A 59 -7.60 7.11 10.27
CA ILE A 59 -6.99 6.00 9.52
C ILE A 59 -6.48 6.51 8.18
N ILE A 60 -5.20 6.26 7.90
CA ILE A 60 -4.62 6.38 6.58
C ILE A 60 -4.81 5.03 5.87
N ASN A 61 -5.46 5.06 4.71
CA ASN A 61 -5.69 3.88 3.91
C ASN A 61 -4.67 3.82 2.77
N CYS A 62 -3.78 2.84 2.84
CA CYS A 62 -2.74 2.51 1.87
C CYS A 62 -3.00 1.14 1.22
N GLY A 63 -4.26 0.72 1.11
CA GLY A 63 -4.64 -0.46 0.34
C GLY A 63 -4.49 -0.24 -1.17
N ILE A 64 -4.03 -1.26 -1.90
CA ILE A 64 -3.84 -1.27 -3.35
C ILE A 64 -4.52 -2.53 -3.92
N ALA A 65 -5.54 -2.34 -4.75
CA ALA A 65 -6.34 -3.41 -5.30
C ALA A 65 -5.51 -4.34 -6.19
N GLY A 66 -5.63 -5.65 -5.94
CA GLY A 66 -4.88 -6.69 -6.64
C GLY A 66 -3.43 -6.86 -6.16
N ALA A 67 -2.96 -6.08 -5.20
CA ALA A 67 -1.59 -6.20 -4.71
C ALA A 67 -1.32 -7.55 -4.04
N THR A 68 -0.18 -8.13 -4.38
CA THR A 68 0.44 -9.29 -3.73
C THR A 68 1.35 -8.85 -2.59
N SER A 69 1.77 -9.79 -1.74
CA SER A 69 2.70 -9.51 -0.65
C SER A 69 4.05 -8.97 -1.15
N ASP A 70 4.54 -9.49 -2.28
CA ASP A 70 5.76 -9.01 -2.93
C ASP A 70 5.59 -7.55 -3.38
N GLU A 71 4.53 -7.20 -4.12
CA GLU A 71 4.28 -5.82 -4.56
C GLU A 71 4.17 -4.83 -3.39
N LEU A 72 3.53 -5.25 -2.29
CA LEU A 72 3.46 -4.44 -1.08
C LEU A 72 4.87 -4.24 -0.47
N LEU A 73 5.73 -5.24 -0.50
CA LEU A 73 7.10 -5.11 -0.02
C LEU A 73 7.88 -4.01 -0.78
N TRP A 74 7.63 -3.84 -2.08
CA TRP A 74 8.29 -2.82 -2.90
C TRP A 74 7.91 -1.39 -2.54
N ILE A 75 6.65 -1.14 -2.18
CA ILE A 75 6.17 0.22 -1.87
C ILE A 75 6.19 0.55 -0.37
N ILE A 76 6.60 -0.38 0.50
CA ILE A 76 6.48 -0.21 1.95
C ILE A 76 7.16 1.05 2.50
N ASP A 77 8.28 1.51 1.90
CA ASP A 77 8.94 2.75 2.34
C ASP A 77 8.02 3.97 2.14
N GLU A 78 7.37 4.05 0.98
CA GLU A 78 6.42 5.12 0.63
C GLU A 78 5.06 4.96 1.31
N ALA A 79 4.56 3.73 1.42
CA ALA A 79 3.21 3.45 1.87
C ALA A 79 3.09 3.29 3.39
N VAL A 80 4.21 3.06 4.10
CA VAL A 80 4.19 2.80 5.55
C VAL A 80 5.29 3.58 6.28
N ILE A 81 6.56 3.44 5.88
CA ILE A 81 7.67 3.95 6.68
C ILE A 81 7.66 5.48 6.77
N LYS A 82 7.51 6.17 5.63
CA LYS A 82 7.45 7.65 5.58
C LYS A 82 6.24 8.27 6.28
N TYR A 83 5.21 7.46 6.58
CA TYR A 83 4.04 7.89 7.33
C TYR A 83 4.27 7.92 8.84
N HIS A 84 5.34 7.31 9.36
CA HIS A 84 5.61 7.18 10.80
C HIS A 84 4.35 6.80 11.64
N PRO A 85 3.59 5.76 11.25
CA PRO A 85 2.34 5.43 11.94
C PRO A 85 2.60 4.88 13.35
N GLN A 86 1.65 5.09 14.26
CA GLN A 86 1.69 4.47 15.58
C GLN A 86 1.32 2.98 15.53
N LYS A 87 0.44 2.62 14.59
CA LYS A 87 -0.04 1.24 14.40
C LYS A 87 -0.25 0.97 12.91
N VAL A 88 0.13 -0.22 12.48
CA VAL A 88 -0.08 -0.71 11.12
C VAL A 88 -0.93 -1.97 11.18
N PHE A 89 -2.02 -1.99 10.43
CA PHE A 89 -2.81 -3.19 10.15
C PHE A 89 -2.46 -3.64 8.74
N ILE A 90 -2.13 -4.93 8.59
CA ILE A 90 -1.73 -5.51 7.30
C ILE A 90 -2.77 -6.56 6.88
N HIS A 91 -3.24 -6.47 5.64
CA HIS A 91 -4.12 -7.47 5.04
C HIS A 91 -3.68 -7.77 3.60
N VAL A 92 -3.10 -8.94 3.36
CA VAL A 92 -2.63 -9.40 2.05
C VAL A 92 -2.56 -10.93 2.04
N GLY A 93 -2.51 -11.56 0.86
CA GLY A 93 -2.29 -12.99 0.69
C GLY A 93 -3.29 -13.68 -0.25
N THR A 94 -4.48 -13.09 -0.43
CA THR A 94 -5.50 -13.69 -1.31
C THR A 94 -5.08 -13.68 -2.78
N ASN A 95 -4.43 -12.61 -3.24
CA ASN A 95 -3.91 -12.49 -4.60
C ASN A 95 -2.69 -13.39 -4.84
N ASP A 96 -1.85 -13.57 -3.82
CA ASP A 96 -0.71 -14.48 -3.82
C ASP A 96 -1.18 -15.94 -4.02
N LEU A 97 -2.17 -16.37 -3.22
CA LEU A 97 -2.78 -17.69 -3.37
C LEU A 97 -3.53 -17.87 -4.70
N GLY A 98 -4.06 -16.78 -5.24
CA GLY A 98 -4.72 -16.74 -6.55
C GLY A 98 -3.76 -16.77 -7.75
N ASN A 99 -2.44 -16.87 -7.52
CA ASN A 99 -1.40 -16.76 -8.55
C ASN A 99 -1.53 -15.48 -9.40
N THR A 100 -1.93 -14.37 -8.77
CA THR A 100 -1.90 -13.07 -9.43
C THR A 100 -0.45 -12.70 -9.67
N THR A 101 -0.07 -12.57 -10.94
CA THR A 101 1.25 -12.06 -11.30
C THR A 101 1.10 -10.76 -12.07
N MET A 102 1.81 -9.77 -11.57
CA MET A 102 2.05 -8.50 -12.27
C MET A 102 3.49 -8.45 -12.75
N HIS A 103 4.24 -9.55 -12.68
CA HIS A 103 5.61 -9.56 -13.17
C HIS A 103 5.64 -9.40 -14.69
N SER A 104 6.55 -8.55 -15.16
CA SER A 104 6.92 -8.52 -16.56
C SER A 104 7.35 -9.92 -17.00
N PRO A 105 6.89 -10.41 -18.16
CA PRO A 105 7.41 -11.64 -18.74
C PRO A 105 8.95 -11.59 -18.84
N PRO A 106 9.63 -12.73 -18.63
CA PRO A 106 11.07 -12.83 -18.79
C PRO A 106 11.51 -12.57 -20.24
#